data_AF-A0A7R9PWZ0-F1
#
_entry.id   AF-A0A7R9PWZ0-F1
#
_cell.length_a   1.000
_cell.length_b   1.000
_cell.length_c   1.000
_cell.angle_alpha   90.00
_cell.angle_beta   90.00
_cell.angle_gamma   90.00
#
_symmetry.space_group_name_H-M   'P 1'
#
loop_
_entity.id
_entity.type
_entity.pdbx_description
1 polymer ?
#
loop_
_entity_poly.entity_id
_entity_poly.type
_entity_poly.pdbx_seq_one_letter_code
_entity_poly.pdbx_strand_id
1 'polypeptide(L)'
;MTSQVLHLPKGVKSMFLLRKQLFTPLGTIGCQHIYGRSKIGKREVVGFGVNGTYTYFDVPDVPMPAIRFREADTQISALREKEKGDWKQLTIDDKKKLYRFSFCRTYAEMMAPTGEWKSILAGVLAIVTTALWTYVLIKKFVYAPMPESTSLEWRKKQRDWMVLWKVNPIEGLSSKYDYEKNRWKD
;
A
#
# COMPACT_ATOMS: atom_id res chain seq x y z
N MET A 1 42.08 61.79 28.28
CA MET A 1 41.09 62.69 27.64
C MET A 1 40.69 62.04 26.32
N THR A 2 39.70 61.14 26.40
CA THR A 2 38.30 61.32 25.97
C THR A 2 38.07 60.73 24.58
N SER A 3 37.71 59.45 24.60
CA SER A 3 37.05 58.73 23.49
C SER A 3 35.79 59.51 23.11
N GLN A 4 35.77 60.12 21.93
CA GLN A 4 34.55 60.66 21.35
C GLN A 4 33.73 59.51 20.77
N VAL A 5 32.82 58.99 21.59
CA VAL A 5 31.75 58.10 21.18
C VAL A 5 30.80 58.93 20.29
N LEU A 6 30.91 58.73 18.97
CA LEU A 6 30.00 59.28 17.98
C LEU A 6 28.57 58.77 18.26
N HIS A 7 27.78 59.59 18.96
CA HIS A 7 26.36 59.35 19.20
C HIS A 7 25.57 59.53 17.89
N LEU A 8 25.43 58.44 17.15
CA LEU A 8 24.54 58.39 15.99
C LEU A 8 23.06 58.54 16.44
N PRO A 9 22.27 59.40 15.78
CA PRO A 9 20.87 59.63 16.11
C PRO A 9 20.04 58.35 15.98
N LYS A 10 19.06 58.16 16.89
CA LYS A 10 18.29 56.92 17.08
C LYS A 10 17.63 56.40 15.79
N GLY A 11 17.33 57.26 14.81
CA GLY A 11 16.76 56.89 13.51
C GLY A 11 17.74 56.20 12.55
N VAL A 12 19.04 56.49 12.61
CA VAL A 12 20.04 55.92 11.69
C VAL A 12 20.36 54.47 12.06
N LYS A 13 20.32 54.14 13.36
CA LYS A 13 20.45 52.75 13.84
C LYS A 13 19.25 51.89 13.42
N SER A 14 18.04 52.46 13.44
CA SER A 14 16.82 51.78 12.95
C SER A 14 16.89 51.52 11.44
N MET A 15 17.37 52.49 10.65
CA MET A 15 17.52 52.34 9.20
C MET A 15 18.62 51.33 8.82
N PHE A 16 19.72 51.27 9.58
CA PHE A 16 20.78 50.26 9.40
C PHE A 16 20.32 48.84 9.79
N LEU A 17 19.47 48.72 10.81
CA LEU A 17 18.88 47.43 11.20
C LEU A 17 17.80 46.98 10.21
N LEU A 18 16.97 47.90 9.70
CA LEU A 18 15.99 47.62 8.65
C LEU A 18 16.66 47.15 7.35
N ARG A 19 17.79 47.77 6.98
CA ARG A 19 18.57 47.39 5.79
C ARG A 19 19.21 46.01 5.91
N LYS A 20 19.57 45.56 7.12
CA LYS A 20 20.06 44.20 7.36
C LYS A 20 18.94 43.14 7.36
N GLN A 21 17.69 43.53 7.64
CA GLN A 21 16.53 42.63 7.57
C GLN A 21 15.98 42.49 6.13
N LEU A 22 16.12 43.52 5.30
CA LEU A 22 15.64 43.54 3.91
C LEU A 22 16.64 42.97 2.89
N PHE A 23 17.88 42.70 3.29
CA PHE A 23 18.92 42.09 2.45
C PHE A 23 19.27 40.68 2.94
N THR A 24 18.26 39.87 3.27
CA THR A 24 18.41 38.43 3.06
C THR A 24 18.56 38.22 1.55
N PRO A 25 19.51 37.40 1.07
CA PRO A 25 19.66 37.17 -0.35
C PRO A 25 18.34 36.61 -0.89
N LEU A 26 17.65 37.41 -1.72
CA LEU A 26 16.45 36.99 -2.45
C LEU A 26 16.67 35.73 -3.30
N GLY A 27 17.92 35.26 -3.45
CA GLY A 27 18.28 34.06 -4.18
C GLY A 27 17.90 32.72 -3.53
N THR A 28 17.63 32.66 -2.22
CA THR A 28 17.37 31.36 -1.56
C THR A 28 15.88 30.99 -1.47
N ILE A 29 14.98 31.97 -1.64
CA ILE A 29 13.52 31.75 -1.53
C ILE A 29 12.90 31.44 -2.91
N GLY A 30 13.51 31.88 -4.01
CA GLY A 30 12.94 31.76 -5.36
C GLY A 30 13.06 30.41 -6.07
N CYS A 31 13.90 29.48 -5.61
CA CYS A 31 14.19 28.23 -6.35
C CYS A 31 13.45 26.98 -5.80
N GLN A 32 12.60 27.13 -4.78
CA GLN A 32 11.94 25.98 -4.14
C GLN A 32 10.76 25.41 -4.94
N HIS A 33 10.24 26.16 -5.92
CA HIS A 33 9.01 25.77 -6.64
C HIS A 33 9.25 24.88 -7.86
N ILE A 34 10.50 24.69 -8.28
CA ILE A 34 10.85 23.88 -9.46
C ILE A 34 10.87 22.38 -9.05
N TYR A 35 10.08 21.56 -9.76
CA TYR A 35 9.94 20.10 -9.58
C TYR A 35 9.52 19.61 -8.18
N GLY A 36 8.82 20.43 -7.39
CA GLY A 36 8.29 20.02 -6.08
C GLY A 36 9.35 19.96 -4.97
N ARG A 37 10.47 20.68 -5.13
CA ARG A 37 11.57 20.74 -4.16
C ARG A 37 11.14 21.26 -2.78
N SER A 38 10.10 22.10 -2.72
CA SER A 38 9.50 22.59 -1.47
C SER A 38 9.00 21.48 -0.55
N LYS A 39 8.62 20.30 -1.08
CA LYS A 39 8.06 19.19 -0.30
C LYS A 39 9.10 18.37 0.47
N ILE A 40 10.39 18.53 0.12
CA ILE A 40 11.49 17.67 0.58
C ILE A 40 12.12 18.20 1.87
N GLY A 41 11.87 19.47 2.23
CA GLY A 41 12.55 20.12 3.34
C GLY A 41 14.06 20.24 3.10
N LYS A 42 14.88 19.81 4.06
CA LYS A 42 16.35 19.88 3.98
C LYS A 42 17.02 18.59 3.50
N ARG A 43 16.27 17.63 2.95
CA ARG A 43 16.84 16.37 2.48
C ARG A 43 17.63 16.56 1.19
N GLU A 44 18.72 15.80 1.08
CA GLU A 44 19.60 15.83 -0.08
C GLU A 44 18.92 15.13 -1.28
N VAL A 45 19.01 15.78 -2.44
CA VAL A 45 18.60 15.22 -3.74
C VAL A 45 19.80 14.49 -4.33
N VAL A 46 19.64 13.21 -4.61
CA VAL A 46 20.72 12.28 -5.02
C VAL A 46 20.61 11.93 -6.50
N GLY A 47 19.39 11.93 -7.04
CA GLY A 47 19.15 11.53 -8.42
C GLY A 47 17.84 12.07 -8.98
N PHE A 48 17.54 11.68 -10.21
CA PHE A 48 16.36 12.14 -10.95
C PHE A 48 15.06 11.45 -10.53
N GLY A 49 15.14 10.22 -10.00
CA GLY A 49 13.96 9.43 -9.62
C GLY A 49 13.19 8.87 -10.81
N VAL A 50 12.05 8.23 -10.50
CA VAL A 50 11.23 7.48 -11.48
C VAL A 50 10.60 8.40 -12.54
N ASN A 51 10.23 9.63 -12.18
CA ASN A 51 9.47 10.55 -13.05
C ASN A 51 9.98 12.01 -12.98
N GLY A 52 11.25 12.24 -12.61
CA GLY A 52 11.76 13.60 -12.36
C GLY A 52 11.20 14.27 -11.11
N THR A 53 10.41 13.54 -10.32
CA THR A 53 9.85 13.97 -9.04
C THR A 53 10.77 13.58 -7.90
N TYR A 54 11.02 14.52 -7.00
CA TYR A 54 11.84 14.29 -5.81
C TYR A 54 11.05 13.61 -4.69
N THR A 55 10.69 12.35 -4.89
CA THR A 55 9.94 11.56 -3.91
C THR A 55 10.78 10.38 -3.44
N TYR A 56 10.66 10.06 -2.15
CA TYR A 56 11.29 8.90 -1.55
C TYR A 56 10.37 7.68 -1.70
N PHE A 57 10.92 6.55 -2.15
CA PHE A 57 10.21 5.29 -2.26
C PHE A 57 11.11 4.15 -1.77
N ASP A 58 10.54 3.25 -0.98
CA ASP A 58 11.13 1.96 -0.61
C ASP A 58 10.45 0.87 -1.43
N VAL A 59 10.88 0.72 -2.69
CA VAL A 59 10.31 -0.27 -3.61
C VAL A 59 11.47 -1.06 -4.22
N PRO A 60 11.38 -2.40 -4.30
CA PRO A 60 12.44 -3.25 -4.84
C PRO A 60 12.90 -2.87 -6.25
N ASP A 61 11.97 -2.41 -7.10
CA ASP A 61 12.21 -2.02 -8.50
C ASP A 61 13.02 -0.72 -8.64
N VAL A 62 13.02 0.12 -7.60
CA VAL A 62 13.67 1.42 -7.58
C VAL A 62 14.65 1.46 -6.40
N PRO A 63 15.80 0.76 -6.51
CA PRO A 63 16.78 0.66 -5.42
C PRO A 63 17.34 2.02 -4.98
N MET A 64 17.38 3.00 -5.90
CA MET A 64 17.90 4.34 -5.65
C MET A 64 16.78 5.39 -5.78
N PRO A 65 16.18 5.83 -4.66
CA PRO A 65 15.19 6.91 -4.71
C PRO A 65 15.86 8.26 -5.02
N ALA A 66 15.06 9.22 -5.48
CA ALA A 66 15.56 10.55 -5.88
C ALA A 66 16.16 11.36 -4.72
N ILE A 67 15.69 11.10 -3.50
CA ILE A 67 16.07 11.82 -2.28
C ILE A 67 16.53 10.83 -1.21
N ARG A 68 17.33 11.29 -0.25
CA ARG A 68 17.65 10.50 0.97
C ARG A 68 16.45 10.45 1.91
N PHE A 69 16.40 9.42 2.76
CA PHE A 69 15.34 9.27 3.75
C PHE A 69 15.34 10.40 4.80
N ARG A 70 16.49 10.66 5.44
CA ARG A 70 16.62 11.66 6.51
C ARG A 70 17.19 13.00 6.04
N GLU A 71 16.91 14.06 6.79
CA GLU A 71 17.54 15.38 6.61
C GLU A 71 18.97 15.38 7.14
N ALA A 72 19.83 16.18 6.54
CA ALA A 72 21.24 16.28 6.94
C ALA A 72 21.36 16.84 8.36
N ASP A 73 21.81 15.98 9.28
CA ASP A 73 22.18 16.37 10.64
C ASP A 73 23.69 16.66 10.72
N THR A 74 24.12 17.40 11.74
CA THR A 74 25.52 17.74 12.02
C THR A 74 26.41 16.51 12.15
N GLN A 75 25.94 15.47 12.85
CA GLN A 75 26.66 14.21 13.03
C GLN A 75 26.80 13.44 11.71
N ILE A 76 25.72 13.39 10.92
CA ILE A 76 25.72 12.74 9.61
C ILE A 76 26.66 13.48 8.67
N SER A 77 26.66 14.82 8.70
CA SER A 77 27.51 15.64 7.84
C SER A 77 29.00 15.34 8.08
N ALA A 78 29.41 15.16 9.34
CA ALA A 78 30.77 14.73 9.67
C ALA A 78 31.09 13.31 9.16
N LEU A 79 30.13 12.38 9.21
CA LEU A 79 30.27 11.04 8.63
C LEU A 79 30.35 11.05 7.10
N ARG A 80 29.65 11.98 6.44
CA ARG A 80 29.68 12.17 4.98
C ARG A 80 31.03 12.70 4.50
N GLU A 81 31.68 13.56 5.28
CA GLU A 81 33.05 13.97 4.98
C GLU A 81 34.04 12.80 5.10
N LYS A 82 33.84 11.90 6.08
CA LYS A 82 34.62 10.65 6.18
C LYS A 82 34.31 9.67 5.04
N GLU A 83 33.08 9.64 4.53
CA GLU A 83 32.67 8.78 3.40
C GLU A 83 33.40 9.11 2.10
N LYS A 84 33.88 10.34 1.93
CA LYS A 84 34.71 10.73 0.77
C LYS A 84 36.10 10.08 0.76
N GLY A 85 36.57 9.58 1.91
CA GLY A 85 37.85 8.89 2.07
C GLY A 85 37.75 7.37 1.84
N ASP A 86 38.72 6.61 2.38
CA ASP A 86 38.74 5.15 2.24
C ASP A 86 37.70 4.46 3.15
N TRP A 87 36.85 3.61 2.54
CA TRP A 87 35.78 2.89 3.21
C TRP A 87 36.26 1.76 4.12
N LYS A 88 37.54 1.41 4.06
CA LYS A 88 38.16 0.48 5.01
C LYS A 88 38.36 1.09 6.40
N GLN A 89 38.45 2.42 6.49
CA GLN A 89 38.64 3.14 7.75
C GLN A 89 37.32 3.39 8.52
N LEU A 90 36.18 3.17 7.85
CA LEU A 90 34.86 3.30 8.44
C LEU A 90 34.49 2.08 9.27
N THR A 91 34.05 2.32 10.51
CA THR A 91 33.53 1.28 11.39
C THR A 91 32.23 0.71 10.85
N ILE A 92 31.89 -0.52 11.24
CA ILE A 92 30.63 -1.18 10.82
C ILE A 92 29.41 -0.36 11.26
N ASP A 93 29.47 0.26 12.43
CA ASP A 93 28.36 1.06 12.96
C ASP A 93 28.20 2.37 12.20
N ASP A 94 29.29 3.00 11.75
CA ASP A 94 29.22 4.19 10.89
C ASP A 94 28.59 3.85 9.53
N LYS A 95 28.93 2.68 8.96
CA LYS A 95 28.29 2.18 7.72
C LYS A 95 26.80 1.96 7.91
N LYS A 96 26.37 1.37 9.04
CA LYS A 96 24.96 1.19 9.37
C LYS A 96 24.23 2.52 9.54
N LYS A 97 24.86 3.52 10.17
CA LYS A 97 24.30 4.87 10.32
C LYS A 97 24.13 5.56 8.97
N LEU A 98 25.13 5.49 8.10
CA LEU A 98 25.06 6.01 6.72
C LEU A 98 23.97 5.31 5.89
N TYR A 99 23.80 3.99 6.09
CA TYR A 99 22.73 3.24 5.45
C TYR A 99 21.35 3.70 5.93
N ARG A 100 21.09 3.76 7.24
CA ARG A 100 19.80 4.21 7.82
C ARG A 100 19.50 5.70 7.61
N PHE A 101 20.53 6.49 7.30
CA PHE A 101 20.36 7.86 6.85
C PHE A 101 19.81 7.94 5.42
N SER A 102 20.33 7.07 4.55
CA SER A 102 19.98 7.04 3.14
C SER A 102 18.65 6.34 2.89
N PHE A 103 18.45 5.21 3.56
CA PHE A 103 17.30 4.32 3.38
C PHE A 103 16.52 4.15 4.68
N CYS A 104 15.19 4.13 4.59
CA CYS A 104 14.31 3.84 5.72
C CYS A 104 14.31 2.34 6.03
N ARG A 105 14.02 1.51 5.02
CA ARG A 105 13.89 0.06 5.14
C ARG A 105 15.00 -0.68 4.43
N THR A 106 15.37 -1.84 4.96
CA THR A 106 16.23 -2.80 4.24
C THR A 106 15.41 -3.66 3.27
N TYR A 107 16.05 -4.31 2.30
CA TYR A 107 15.36 -5.26 1.41
C TYR A 107 14.65 -6.39 2.16
N ALA A 108 15.24 -6.87 3.26
CA ALA A 108 14.61 -7.88 4.10
C ALA A 108 13.34 -7.35 4.79
N GLU A 109 13.35 -6.09 5.24
CA GLU A 109 12.19 -5.45 5.87
C GLU A 109 11.09 -5.11 4.84
N MET A 110 11.46 -4.74 3.62
CA MET A 110 10.49 -4.47 2.55
C MET A 110 9.75 -5.72 2.10
N MET A 111 10.45 -6.86 2.02
CA MET A 111 9.92 -8.14 1.56
C MET A 111 9.34 -8.99 2.70
N ALA A 112 9.29 -8.47 3.93
CA ALA A 112 8.79 -9.22 5.07
C ALA A 112 7.29 -9.51 4.90
N PRO A 113 6.84 -10.78 5.02
CA PRO A 113 5.43 -11.12 4.88
C PRO A 113 4.62 -10.61 6.08
N THR A 114 3.58 -9.80 5.81
CA THR A 114 2.75 -9.13 6.84
C THR A 114 1.57 -9.97 7.34
N GLY A 115 1.31 -11.14 6.76
CA GLY A 115 0.24 -12.05 7.22
C GLY A 115 -1.19 -11.56 6.95
N GLU A 116 -1.36 -10.46 6.22
CA GLU A 116 -2.66 -9.84 5.89
C GLU A 116 -3.65 -10.78 5.19
N TRP A 117 -3.16 -11.82 4.50
CA TRP A 117 -4.03 -12.81 3.88
C TRP A 117 -4.97 -13.50 4.89
N LYS A 118 -4.57 -13.60 6.17
CA LYS A 118 -5.39 -14.20 7.23
C LYS A 118 -6.57 -13.31 7.60
N SER A 119 -6.38 -12.00 7.68
CA SER A 119 -7.45 -11.05 8.00
C SER A 119 -8.46 -10.98 6.84
N ILE A 120 -7.97 -10.96 5.60
CA ILE A 120 -8.79 -11.01 4.39
C ILE A 120 -9.62 -12.31 4.36
N LEU A 121 -8.98 -13.47 4.58
CA LEU A 121 -9.69 -14.75 4.59
C LEU A 121 -10.78 -14.81 5.67
N ALA A 122 -10.48 -14.33 6.87
CA ALA A 122 -11.46 -14.26 7.95
C ALA A 122 -12.66 -13.37 7.59
N GLY A 123 -12.41 -12.21 6.97
CA GLY A 123 -13.46 -11.31 6.50
C GLY A 123 -14.36 -11.95 5.44
N VAL A 124 -13.76 -12.64 4.46
CA VAL A 124 -14.52 -13.34 3.40
C VAL A 124 -15.40 -14.44 4.00
N LEU A 125 -14.86 -15.27 4.89
CA LEU A 125 -15.62 -16.35 5.53
C LEU A 125 -16.75 -15.83 6.41
N ALA A 126 -16.55 -14.71 7.11
CA ALA A 126 -17.59 -14.08 7.92
C ALA A 126 -18.79 -13.60 7.06
N ILE A 127 -18.52 -12.99 5.91
CA ILE A 127 -19.56 -12.51 4.99
C ILE A 127 -20.33 -13.70 4.39
N VAL A 128 -19.64 -14.74 3.93
CA VAL A 128 -20.27 -15.95 3.38
C VAL A 128 -21.15 -16.63 4.43
N THR A 129 -20.64 -16.76 5.65
CA THR A 129 -21.40 -17.35 6.77
C THR A 129 -22.65 -16.54 7.05
N THR A 130 -22.53 -15.21 7.11
CA THR A 130 -23.67 -14.32 7.35
C THR A 130 -24.73 -14.46 6.25
N ALA A 131 -24.33 -14.51 4.97
CA ALA A 131 -25.24 -14.69 3.85
C ALA A 131 -26.00 -16.04 3.92
N LEU A 132 -25.30 -17.12 4.28
CA LEU A 132 -25.93 -18.43 4.48
C LEU A 132 -26.94 -18.42 5.63
N TRP A 133 -26.61 -17.77 6.76
CA TRP A 133 -27.54 -17.61 7.87
C TRP A 133 -28.78 -16.80 7.48
N THR A 134 -28.59 -15.69 6.76
CA THR A 134 -29.71 -14.89 6.25
C THR A 134 -30.63 -15.73 5.36
N TYR A 135 -30.08 -16.54 4.45
CA TYR A 135 -30.86 -17.45 3.62
C TYR A 135 -31.66 -18.47 4.44
N VAL A 136 -31.04 -19.09 5.44
CA VAL A 136 -31.72 -20.05 6.33
C VAL A 136 -32.88 -19.39 7.08
N LEU A 137 -32.70 -18.15 7.57
CA LEU A 137 -33.75 -17.39 8.26
C LEU A 137 -34.93 -17.08 7.32
N ILE A 138 -34.65 -16.60 6.11
CA ILE A 138 -35.70 -16.36 5.10
C ILE A 138 -36.44 -17.66 4.79
N LYS A 139 -35.72 -18.77 4.62
CA LYS A 139 -36.33 -20.07 4.33
C LYS A 139 -37.22 -20.60 5.46
N LYS A 140 -36.87 -20.31 6.72
CA LYS A 140 -37.60 -20.78 7.89
C LYS A 140 -38.82 -19.92 8.22
N PHE A 141 -38.72 -18.60 8.07
CA PHE A 141 -39.75 -17.66 8.55
C PHE A 141 -40.63 -17.05 7.45
N VAL A 142 -40.14 -16.96 6.21
CA VAL A 142 -40.84 -16.23 5.13
C VAL A 142 -41.44 -17.17 4.10
N TYR A 143 -40.71 -18.21 3.70
CA TYR A 143 -41.17 -19.10 2.63
C TYR A 143 -42.26 -20.06 3.07
N ALA A 144 -43.35 -20.09 2.30
CA ALA A 144 -44.44 -21.05 2.41
C ALA A 144 -43.95 -22.51 2.30
N PRO A 145 -44.74 -23.49 2.79
CA PRO A 145 -44.45 -24.90 2.57
C PRO A 145 -44.33 -25.18 1.07
N MET A 146 -43.41 -26.08 0.71
CA MET A 146 -43.19 -26.44 -0.67
C MET A 146 -44.42 -27.20 -1.21
N PRO A 147 -44.82 -27.02 -2.49
CA PRO A 147 -45.98 -27.70 -3.04
C PRO A 147 -45.81 -29.23 -2.99
N GLU A 148 -46.93 -29.94 -2.91
CA GLU A 148 -46.97 -31.41 -2.76
C GLU A 148 -46.21 -32.15 -3.87
N SER A 149 -46.15 -31.59 -5.07
CA SER A 149 -45.39 -32.11 -6.21
C SER A 149 -43.89 -32.28 -5.95
N THR A 150 -43.34 -31.56 -4.98
CA THR A 150 -41.93 -31.68 -4.58
C THR A 150 -41.67 -32.75 -3.53
N SER A 151 -42.73 -33.36 -2.97
CA SER A 151 -42.61 -34.49 -2.06
C SER A 151 -41.83 -35.64 -2.71
N LEU A 152 -41.16 -36.46 -1.90
CA LEU A 152 -40.30 -37.52 -2.41
C LEU A 152 -41.09 -38.53 -3.25
N GLU A 153 -42.31 -38.87 -2.82
CA GLU A 153 -43.19 -39.81 -3.52
C GLU A 153 -43.67 -39.26 -4.85
N TRP A 154 -44.06 -37.97 -4.91
CA TRP A 154 -44.41 -37.37 -6.21
C TRP A 154 -43.21 -37.29 -7.15
N ARG A 155 -42.03 -36.92 -6.65
CA ARG A 155 -40.81 -36.87 -7.48
C ARG A 155 -40.44 -38.24 -8.05
N LYS A 156 -40.58 -39.32 -7.27
CA LYS A 156 -40.35 -40.69 -7.76
C LYS A 156 -41.36 -41.07 -8.84
N LYS A 157 -42.66 -40.86 -8.60
CA LYS A 157 -43.71 -41.14 -9.59
C LYS A 157 -43.53 -40.32 -10.86
N GLN A 158 -43.22 -39.03 -10.74
CA GLN A 158 -42.95 -38.16 -11.87
C GLN A 158 -41.71 -38.64 -12.65
N ARG A 159 -40.64 -39.06 -11.97
CA ARG A 159 -39.47 -39.68 -12.61
C ARG A 159 -39.86 -40.94 -13.38
N ASP A 160 -40.66 -41.82 -12.79
CA ASP A 160 -41.07 -43.07 -13.42
C ASP A 160 -41.97 -42.81 -14.65
N TRP A 161 -42.85 -41.80 -14.59
CA TRP A 161 -43.61 -41.33 -15.74
C TRP A 161 -42.72 -40.75 -16.84
N MET A 162 -41.70 -39.95 -16.48
CA MET A 162 -40.77 -39.41 -17.46
C MET A 162 -39.97 -40.52 -18.17
N VAL A 163 -39.60 -41.57 -17.45
CA VAL A 163 -38.94 -42.76 -18.03
C VAL A 163 -39.91 -43.52 -18.92
N LEU A 164 -41.15 -43.74 -18.47
CA LEU A 164 -42.19 -44.41 -19.24
C LEU A 164 -42.48 -43.68 -20.57
N TRP A 165 -42.55 -42.35 -20.53
CA TRP A 165 -42.79 -41.50 -21.69
C TRP A 165 -41.52 -41.21 -22.49
N LYS A 166 -40.38 -41.81 -22.12
CA LYS A 166 -39.10 -41.68 -22.81
C LYS A 166 -38.68 -40.22 -23.02
N VAL A 167 -38.83 -39.39 -21.99
CA VAL A 167 -38.42 -37.99 -22.02
C VAL A 167 -36.90 -37.89 -22.24
N ASN A 168 -36.49 -37.19 -23.28
CA ASN A 168 -35.10 -37.01 -23.73
C ASN A 168 -34.32 -38.35 -23.87
N PRO A 169 -34.66 -39.19 -24.86
CA PRO A 169 -34.19 -40.57 -24.94
C PRO A 169 -32.78 -40.74 -25.54
N ILE A 170 -32.17 -39.70 -26.12
CA ILE A 170 -30.85 -39.79 -26.76
C ILE A 170 -29.74 -39.48 -25.76
N GLU A 171 -29.73 -38.29 -25.17
CA GLU A 171 -28.68 -37.83 -24.25
C GLU A 171 -29.17 -37.58 -22.81
N GLY A 172 -30.48 -37.58 -22.59
CA GLY A 172 -31.10 -37.08 -21.37
C GLY A 172 -31.40 -38.12 -20.31
N LEU A 173 -32.53 -37.93 -19.61
CA LEU A 173 -32.92 -38.79 -18.48
C LEU A 173 -33.18 -40.23 -18.92
N SER A 174 -33.99 -40.41 -19.97
CA SER A 174 -34.43 -41.72 -20.42
C SER A 174 -33.34 -42.55 -21.09
N SER A 175 -32.31 -41.92 -21.66
CA SER A 175 -31.17 -42.63 -22.25
C SER A 175 -30.36 -43.42 -21.21
N LYS A 176 -30.36 -42.94 -19.96
CA LYS A 176 -29.65 -43.53 -18.81
C LYS A 176 -30.44 -44.64 -18.13
N TYR A 177 -31.68 -44.91 -18.56
CA TYR A 177 -32.48 -46.01 -18.03
C TYR A 177 -32.37 -47.24 -18.95
N ASP A 178 -32.15 -48.41 -18.36
CA ASP A 178 -32.19 -49.70 -19.02
C ASP A 178 -33.61 -50.27 -18.91
N TYR A 179 -34.34 -50.20 -20.03
CA TYR A 179 -35.73 -50.67 -20.14
C TYR A 179 -35.86 -52.19 -20.17
N GLU A 180 -34.80 -52.92 -20.51
CA GLU A 180 -34.84 -54.40 -20.53
C GLU A 180 -34.69 -54.95 -19.11
N LYS A 181 -33.84 -54.31 -18.31
CA LYS A 181 -33.52 -54.74 -16.93
C LYS A 181 -34.25 -53.93 -15.87
N ASN A 182 -35.13 -53.01 -16.27
CA ASN A 182 -35.89 -52.09 -15.42
C ASN A 182 -35.04 -51.40 -14.33
N ARG A 183 -33.84 -50.94 -14.69
CA ARG A 183 -32.90 -50.29 -13.77
C ARG A 183 -32.16 -49.13 -14.42
N TRP A 184 -31.54 -48.28 -13.61
CA TRP A 184 -30.63 -47.26 -14.13
C TRP A 184 -29.34 -47.92 -14.63
N LYS A 185 -28.83 -47.43 -15.76
CA LYS A 185 -27.50 -47.80 -16.26
C LYS A 185 -26.45 -47.24 -15.31
N ASP A 186 -25.40 -48.03 -15.08
CA ASP A 186 -24.23 -47.61 -14.30
C ASP A 186 -23.39 -46.57 -15.06
#